data_AF-A0A183JH48-F1
#
_entry.id   AF-A0A183JH48-F1
#
_cell.length_a   1.000
_cell.length_b   1.000
_cell.length_c   1.000
_cell.angle_alpha   90.00
_cell.angle_beta   90.00
_cell.angle_gamma   90.00
#
_symmetry.space_group_name_H-M   'P 1'
#
loop_
_entity.id
_entity.type
_entity.pdbx_description
1 polymer ?
#
loop_
_entity_poly.entity_id
_entity_poly.type
_entity_poly.pdbx_seq_one_letter_code
_entity_poly.pdbx_strand_id
1 'polypeptide(L)'
;MHWASSREAGFAHAISAAGVVHALARSCKEARLYSCGCSKADRPDQLHRDWIWGGCGDNIAYAYRFAKAFIDVREKEKSYPRHSNELARMLMNLHNNRAGRLAVYKLASVACKCHGVSGSCSLRTCWTQLSPFTRIGRYLRQGYDEAVKFTSGYFCANLPVTLLSITTYSVINSSESSLSVKSSVLSIQS
;
A
#
# COMPACT_ATOMS: atom_id res chain seq x y z
N MET A 1 15.83 18.86 13.66
CA MET A 1 14.49 19.05 13.05
C MET A 1 13.71 17.74 13.15
N HIS A 2 12.68 17.71 14.01
CA HIS A 2 11.97 16.52 14.51
C HIS A 2 10.62 16.25 13.82
N TRP A 3 10.56 16.17 12.48
CA TRP A 3 9.29 16.01 11.76
C TRP A 3 8.99 14.57 11.26
N ALA A 4 9.93 13.63 11.41
CA ALA A 4 9.89 12.35 10.70
C ALA A 4 9.00 11.25 11.33
N SER A 5 8.09 11.61 12.25
CA SER A 5 7.21 10.65 12.93
C SER A 5 5.78 11.18 13.15
N SER A 6 5.29 12.01 12.22
CA SER A 6 3.94 12.58 12.25
C SER A 6 2.94 11.78 11.40
N ARG A 7 1.63 12.02 11.59
CA ARG A 7 0.58 11.39 10.76
C ARG A 7 0.72 11.76 9.30
N GLU A 8 1.10 13.01 9.06
CA GLU A 8 1.30 13.60 7.75
C GLU A 8 2.45 12.92 7.01
N ALA A 9 3.56 12.63 7.70
CA ALA A 9 4.67 11.86 7.14
C ALA A 9 4.23 10.44 6.75
N GLY A 10 3.46 9.76 7.62
CA GLY A 10 2.92 8.43 7.30
C GLY A 10 2.00 8.46 6.07
N PHE A 11 1.15 9.47 5.95
CA PHE A 11 0.28 9.64 4.79
C PHE A 11 1.09 9.93 3.53
N ALA A 12 2.12 10.77 3.61
CA ALA A 12 3.01 11.07 2.50
C ALA A 12 3.70 9.79 1.97
N HIS A 13 4.18 8.93 2.86
CA HIS A 13 4.74 7.62 2.48
C HIS A 13 3.71 6.73 1.77
N ALA A 14 2.50 6.62 2.32
CA ALA A 14 1.44 5.81 1.74
C ALA A 14 0.98 6.34 0.37
N ILE A 15 0.65 7.63 0.26
CA ILE A 15 0.14 8.19 -0.99
C ILE A 15 1.20 8.21 -2.09
N SER A 16 2.48 8.43 -1.75
CA SER A 16 3.59 8.37 -2.70
C SER A 16 3.78 6.96 -3.24
N ALA A 17 3.76 5.95 -2.35
CA ALA A 17 3.85 4.55 -2.76
C ALA A 17 2.65 4.10 -3.60
N ALA A 18 1.45 4.56 -3.26
CA ALA A 18 0.26 4.33 -4.08
C ALA A 18 0.37 4.99 -5.47
N GLY A 19 0.89 6.22 -5.54
CA GLY A 19 1.08 6.96 -6.78
C GLY A 19 1.99 6.24 -7.77
N VAL A 20 3.13 5.72 -7.30
CA VAL A 20 4.06 4.94 -8.12
C VAL A 20 3.39 3.67 -8.66
N VAL A 21 2.66 2.92 -7.82
CA VAL A 21 1.95 1.72 -8.28
C VAL A 21 0.88 2.07 -9.33
N HIS A 22 0.11 3.12 -9.09
CA HIS A 22 -0.98 3.54 -9.98
C HIS A 22 -0.45 3.96 -11.36
N ALA A 23 0.56 4.85 -11.38
CA ALA A 23 1.14 5.35 -12.61
C ALA A 23 1.81 4.26 -13.45
N LEU A 24 2.57 3.36 -12.81
CA LEU A 24 3.25 2.26 -13.52
C LEU A 24 2.26 1.21 -14.02
N ALA A 25 1.28 0.82 -13.21
CA ALA A 25 0.28 -0.17 -13.63
C ALA A 25 -0.51 0.31 -14.86
N ARG A 26 -0.86 1.60 -14.90
CA ARG A 26 -1.49 2.22 -16.07
C ARG A 26 -0.55 2.29 -17.27
N SER A 27 0.70 2.69 -17.06
CA SER A 27 1.70 2.80 -18.14
C SER A 27 1.98 1.44 -18.80
N CYS A 28 1.96 0.35 -18.02
CA CYS A 28 2.05 -1.01 -18.56
C CYS A 28 0.87 -1.37 -19.47
N LYS A 29 -0.36 -1.00 -19.09
CA LYS A 29 -1.57 -1.21 -19.91
C LYS A 29 -1.53 -0.40 -21.20
N GLU A 30 -1.00 0.81 -21.15
CA GLU A 30 -0.90 1.73 -22.29
C GLU A 30 0.32 1.45 -23.18
N ALA A 31 1.07 0.36 -22.92
CA ALA A 31 2.29 -0.01 -23.63
C ALA A 31 3.36 1.11 -23.67
N ARG A 32 3.38 1.98 -22.65
CA ARG A 32 4.40 3.04 -22.50
C ARG A 32 5.71 2.54 -21.88
N LEU A 33 5.73 1.32 -21.37
CA LEU A 33 6.88 0.68 -20.74
C LEU A 33 7.15 -0.65 -21.42
N TYR A 34 8.38 -0.84 -21.90
CA TYR A 34 8.80 -2.09 -22.57
C TYR A 34 8.95 -3.27 -21.59
N SER A 35 9.16 -2.98 -20.30
CA SER A 35 9.47 -3.97 -19.27
C SER A 35 8.23 -4.68 -18.70
N CYS A 36 7.03 -4.29 -19.13
CA CYS A 36 5.77 -4.87 -18.69
C CYS A 36 4.71 -4.82 -19.79
N GLY A 37 3.61 -5.55 -19.58
CA GLY A 37 2.44 -5.50 -20.45
C GLY A 37 1.15 -5.56 -19.63
N CYS A 38 0.08 -6.00 -20.25
CA CYS A 38 -1.23 -6.15 -19.62
C CYS A 38 -1.19 -7.01 -18.35
N SER A 39 -2.17 -6.77 -17.47
CA SER A 39 -2.34 -7.59 -16.27
C SER A 39 -2.47 -9.07 -16.58
N LYS A 40 -1.84 -9.88 -15.73
CA LYS A 40 -1.99 -11.34 -15.69
C LYS A 40 -2.81 -11.79 -14.47
N ALA A 41 -3.62 -10.89 -13.91
CA ALA A 41 -4.47 -11.21 -12.77
C ALA A 41 -5.49 -12.29 -13.14
N ASP A 42 -5.73 -13.20 -12.21
CA ASP A 42 -6.71 -14.25 -12.37
C ASP A 42 -8.14 -13.68 -12.47
N ARG A 43 -9.01 -14.46 -13.08
CA ARG A 43 -10.44 -14.16 -13.15
C ARG A 43 -11.02 -14.13 -11.73
N PRO A 44 -11.73 -13.06 -11.33
CA PRO A 44 -12.41 -13.03 -10.04
C PRO A 44 -13.53 -14.09 -9.98
N ASP A 45 -13.62 -14.83 -8.87
CA ASP A 45 -14.63 -15.89 -8.68
C ASP A 45 -16.07 -15.39 -8.77
N GLN A 46 -16.29 -14.15 -8.31
CA GLN A 46 -17.61 -13.49 -8.33
C GLN A 46 -18.01 -12.97 -9.72
N LEU A 47 -17.13 -13.07 -10.72
CA LEU A 47 -17.42 -12.61 -12.07
C LEU A 47 -18.38 -13.59 -12.76
N HIS A 48 -19.53 -13.07 -13.22
CA HIS A 48 -20.56 -13.85 -13.93
C HIS A 48 -19.95 -14.77 -14.99
N ARG A 49 -20.26 -16.07 -14.92
CA ARG A 49 -19.57 -17.14 -15.69
C ARG A 49 -19.49 -16.85 -17.19
N ASP A 50 -20.55 -16.30 -17.77
CA ASP A 50 -20.64 -16.02 -19.20
C ASP A 50 -19.86 -14.78 -19.66
N TRP A 51 -19.38 -13.93 -18.75
CA TRP A 51 -18.55 -12.79 -19.14
C TRP A 51 -17.13 -13.26 -19.37
N ILE A 52 -16.51 -12.80 -20.44
CA ILE A 52 -15.13 -13.15 -20.79
C ILE A 52 -14.17 -12.36 -19.90
N TRP A 53 -13.23 -13.05 -19.25
CA TRP A 53 -12.09 -12.40 -18.59
C TRP A 53 -10.96 -12.26 -19.61
N GLY A 54 -10.59 -11.04 -19.95
CA GLY A 54 -9.61 -10.78 -20.99
C GLY A 54 -9.47 -9.30 -21.35
N GLY A 55 -8.86 -9.04 -22.49
CA GLY A 55 -8.44 -7.68 -22.87
C GLY A 55 -7.18 -7.25 -22.12
N CYS A 56 -6.91 -5.94 -22.09
CA CYS A 56 -5.71 -5.40 -21.46
C CYS A 56 -6.06 -4.65 -20.16
N GLY A 57 -5.88 -5.32 -19.02
CA GLY A 57 -6.05 -4.73 -17.70
C GLY A 57 -4.80 -4.03 -17.16
N ASP A 58 -4.96 -3.17 -16.16
CA ASP A 58 -3.85 -2.48 -15.48
C ASP A 58 -2.97 -3.49 -14.72
N ASN A 59 -1.65 -3.46 -14.92
CA ASN A 59 -0.74 -4.47 -14.35
C ASN A 59 -0.26 -4.09 -12.94
N ILE A 60 -1.18 -4.21 -11.97
CA ILE A 60 -0.97 -3.81 -10.57
C ILE A 60 0.11 -4.69 -9.91
N ALA A 61 0.17 -5.98 -10.23
CA ALA A 61 1.14 -6.90 -9.62
C ALA A 61 2.58 -6.54 -9.97
N TYR A 62 2.84 -6.21 -11.25
CA TYR A 62 4.16 -5.71 -11.67
C TYR A 62 4.50 -4.41 -10.96
N ALA A 63 3.58 -3.43 -11.01
CA ALA A 63 3.80 -2.11 -10.42
C ALA A 63 4.02 -2.16 -8.90
N TYR A 64 3.32 -3.05 -8.19
CA TYR A 64 3.53 -3.29 -6.76
C TYR A 64 4.95 -3.76 -6.47
N ARG A 65 5.45 -4.74 -7.22
CA ARG A 65 6.81 -5.29 -7.05
C ARG A 65 7.86 -4.22 -7.34
N PHE A 66 7.68 -3.47 -8.41
CA PHE A 66 8.55 -2.35 -8.75
C PHE A 66 8.58 -1.30 -7.63
N ALA A 67 7.41 -0.81 -7.20
CA ALA A 67 7.31 0.20 -6.15
C ALA A 67 7.93 -0.28 -4.82
N LYS A 68 7.78 -1.56 -4.47
CA LYS A 68 8.47 -2.16 -3.32
C LYS A 68 9.99 -2.12 -3.50
N ALA A 69 10.49 -2.54 -4.67
CA ALA A 69 11.91 -2.59 -4.96
C ALA A 69 12.56 -1.21 -5.17
N PHE A 70 11.78 -0.16 -5.44
CA PHE A 70 12.29 1.19 -5.65
C PHE A 70 12.17 2.07 -4.39
N ILE A 71 10.99 2.08 -3.76
CA ILE A 71 10.69 2.99 -2.65
C ILE A 71 11.27 2.49 -1.33
N ASP A 72 11.25 1.17 -1.09
CA ASP A 72 11.69 0.62 0.20
C ASP A 72 13.22 0.55 0.32
N VAL A 73 13.98 0.77 -0.77
CA VAL A 73 15.46 0.70 -0.78
C VAL A 73 16.05 1.74 0.17
N ARG A 74 15.57 2.98 0.10
CA ARG A 74 16.08 4.08 0.91
C ARG A 74 15.90 3.82 2.42
N GLU A 75 14.80 3.20 2.81
CA GLU A 75 14.58 2.86 4.22
C GLU A 75 15.50 1.71 4.66
N LYS A 76 15.85 0.78 3.76
CA LYS A 76 16.67 -0.40 4.06
C LYS A 76 18.17 -0.20 3.92
N GLU A 77 18.61 0.92 3.37
CA GLU A 77 20.03 1.22 3.16
C GLU A 77 20.81 1.26 4.47
N LYS A 78 20.16 1.69 5.55
CA LYS A 78 20.76 1.79 6.89
C LYS A 78 20.23 0.69 7.79
N SER A 79 21.15 0.01 8.47
CA SER A 79 20.81 -0.87 9.59
C SER A 79 20.86 -0.08 10.89
N TYR A 80 19.86 -0.28 11.74
CA TYR A 80 19.74 0.40 13.03
C TYR A 80 19.82 -0.61 14.18
N PRO A 81 20.38 -0.23 15.34
CA PRO A 81 20.41 -1.09 16.51
C PRO A 81 19.00 -1.58 16.88
N ARG A 82 18.91 -2.79 17.45
CA ARG A 82 17.66 -3.25 18.05
C ARG A 82 17.19 -2.24 19.10
N HIS A 83 15.87 -2.09 19.21
CA HIS A 83 15.22 -1.13 20.08
C HIS A 83 15.51 0.35 19.80
N SER A 84 16.18 0.72 18.70
CA SER A 84 16.43 2.14 18.42
C SER A 84 15.19 2.84 17.86
N ASN A 85 15.15 4.16 18.04
CA ASN A 85 14.07 5.02 17.55
C ASN A 85 14.05 5.10 16.03
N GLU A 86 15.23 5.08 15.45
CA GLU A 86 15.45 5.08 14.00
C GLU A 86 14.96 3.77 13.39
N LEU A 87 15.13 2.64 14.08
CA LEU A 87 14.57 1.35 13.68
C LEU A 87 13.04 1.41 13.66
N ALA A 88 12.42 1.91 14.73
CA ALA A 88 10.97 2.07 14.79
C ALA A 88 10.43 2.97 13.66
N ARG A 89 11.12 4.09 13.38
CA ARG A 89 10.80 4.99 12.27
C ARG A 89 10.91 4.31 10.91
N MET A 90 12.02 3.60 10.66
CA MET A 90 12.23 2.85 9.42
C MET A 90 11.12 1.82 9.18
N LEU A 91 10.77 1.04 10.21
CA LEU A 91 9.70 0.06 10.14
C LEU A 91 8.34 0.71 9.85
N MET A 92 8.06 1.88 10.44
CA MET A 92 6.83 2.63 10.16
C MET A 92 6.78 3.16 8.73
N ASN A 93 7.88 3.68 8.21
CA ASN A 93 7.96 4.11 6.81
C ASN A 93 7.69 2.94 5.85
N LEU A 94 8.32 1.79 6.08
CA LEU A 94 8.09 0.56 5.30
C LEU A 94 6.63 0.09 5.39
N HIS A 95 6.04 0.16 6.57
CA HIS A 95 4.64 -0.17 6.79
C HIS A 95 3.73 0.76 5.99
N ASN A 96 3.90 2.07 6.11
CA ASN A 96 3.08 3.07 5.41
C ASN A 96 3.25 2.96 3.88
N ASN A 97 4.46 2.71 3.37
CA ASN A 97 4.68 2.42 1.96
C ASN A 97 3.88 1.18 1.51
N ARG A 98 3.94 0.08 2.28
CA ARG A 98 3.18 -1.16 1.98
C ARG A 98 1.67 -0.88 1.97
N ALA A 99 1.20 -0.12 2.94
CA ALA A 99 -0.18 0.31 3.09
C ALA A 99 -0.68 1.02 1.82
N GLY A 100 0.09 1.99 1.33
CA GLY A 100 -0.17 2.69 0.07
C GLY A 100 -0.27 1.77 -1.13
N ARG A 101 0.71 0.87 -1.31
CA ARG A 101 0.70 -0.09 -2.43
C ARG A 101 -0.50 -1.04 -2.37
N LEU A 102 -0.87 -1.50 -1.17
CA LEU A 102 -2.01 -2.39 -0.97
C LEU A 102 -3.34 -1.68 -1.23
N ALA A 103 -3.47 -0.39 -0.90
CA ALA A 103 -4.69 0.37 -1.20
C ALA A 103 -5.02 0.36 -2.69
N VAL A 104 -4.01 0.50 -3.57
CA VAL A 104 -4.20 0.42 -5.02
C VAL A 104 -4.71 -0.96 -5.45
N TYR A 105 -4.14 -2.03 -4.88
CA TYR A 105 -4.55 -3.40 -5.18
C TYR A 105 -5.98 -3.69 -4.69
N LYS A 106 -6.30 -3.34 -3.44
CA LYS A 106 -7.60 -3.59 -2.81
C LYS A 106 -8.75 -2.84 -3.48
N LEU A 107 -8.48 -1.62 -3.94
CA LEU A 107 -9.50 -0.77 -4.56
C LEU A 107 -9.62 -0.99 -6.07
N ALA A 108 -8.79 -1.84 -6.68
CA ALA A 108 -8.97 -2.23 -8.07
C ALA A 108 -10.35 -2.88 -8.28
N SER A 109 -10.93 -2.66 -9.44
CA SER A 109 -12.26 -3.17 -9.77
C SER A 109 -12.23 -3.89 -11.12
N VAL A 110 -13.29 -4.64 -11.40
CA VAL A 110 -13.52 -5.16 -12.74
C VAL A 110 -14.17 -4.06 -13.58
N ALA A 111 -13.59 -3.78 -14.75
CA ALA A 111 -14.25 -2.99 -15.78
C ALA A 111 -14.63 -3.90 -16.94
N CYS A 112 -15.76 -3.61 -17.58
CA CYS A 112 -16.30 -4.42 -18.67
C CYS A 112 -16.63 -3.55 -19.88
N LYS A 113 -16.51 -4.12 -21.07
CA LYS A 113 -17.04 -3.58 -22.33
C LYS A 113 -18.05 -4.54 -22.93
N CYS A 114 -19.21 -4.01 -23.27
CA CYS A 114 -20.25 -4.71 -24.01
C CYS A 114 -19.91 -4.76 -25.50
N HIS A 115 -20.23 -5.90 -26.11
CA HIS A 115 -20.12 -6.17 -27.53
C HIS A 115 -21.50 -6.68 -28.01
N GLY A 116 -22.03 -6.07 -29.06
CA GLY A 116 -23.31 -6.44 -29.64
C GLY A 116 -23.77 -5.45 -30.71
N VAL A 117 -24.62 -5.91 -31.62
CA VAL A 117 -25.21 -5.07 -32.68
C VAL A 117 -26.18 -4.06 -32.04
N SER A 118 -26.18 -2.82 -32.51
CA SER A 118 -27.09 -1.74 -32.08
C SER A 118 -27.08 -1.46 -30.57
N GLY A 119 -25.94 -1.64 -29.89
CA GLY A 119 -25.80 -1.32 -28.46
C GLY A 119 -26.27 -2.42 -27.49
N SER A 120 -26.59 -3.62 -27.99
CA SER A 120 -26.82 -4.79 -27.14
C SER A 120 -25.55 -5.23 -26.40
N CYS A 121 -25.72 -5.87 -25.24
CA CYS A 121 -24.63 -6.41 -24.42
C CYS A 121 -24.71 -7.96 -24.35
N SER A 122 -24.92 -8.60 -25.50
CA SER A 122 -24.99 -10.08 -25.59
C SER A 122 -23.65 -10.75 -25.29
N LEU A 123 -22.55 -10.06 -25.61
CA LEU A 123 -21.20 -10.48 -25.25
C LEU A 123 -20.53 -9.40 -24.41
N ARG A 124 -19.74 -9.81 -23.42
CA ARG A 124 -19.03 -8.88 -22.55
C ARG A 124 -17.64 -9.36 -22.20
N THR A 125 -16.67 -8.48 -22.39
CA THR A 125 -15.27 -8.72 -22.00
C THR A 125 -14.92 -7.82 -20.83
N CYS A 126 -14.30 -8.37 -19.79
CA CYS A 126 -13.92 -7.64 -18.59
C CYS A 126 -12.44 -7.83 -18.25
N TRP A 127 -11.86 -6.82 -17.61
CA TRP A 127 -10.47 -6.79 -17.18
C TRP A 127 -10.34 -6.13 -15.81
N THR A 128 -9.16 -6.28 -15.20
CA THR A 128 -8.80 -5.54 -13.99
C THR A 128 -8.50 -4.07 -14.32
N GLN A 129 -9.10 -3.17 -13.56
CA GLN A 129 -9.05 -1.73 -13.76
C GLN A 129 -8.69 -1.04 -12.45
N LEU A 130 -7.70 -0.14 -12.50
CA LEU A 130 -7.40 0.77 -11.40
C LEU A 130 -8.62 1.64 -11.09
N SER A 131 -8.91 1.79 -9.80
CA SER A 131 -9.81 2.84 -9.32
C SER A 131 -9.25 4.23 -9.65
N PRO A 132 -10.10 5.26 -9.76
CA PRO A 132 -9.66 6.65 -9.80
C PRO A 132 -8.73 6.95 -8.62
N PHE A 133 -7.64 7.68 -8.86
CA PHE A 133 -6.66 7.97 -7.81
C PHE A 133 -7.26 8.79 -6.66
N THR A 134 -8.31 9.58 -6.93
CA THR A 134 -9.10 10.29 -5.91
C THR A 134 -9.77 9.33 -4.92
N ARG A 135 -10.23 8.15 -5.35
CA ARG A 135 -10.78 7.13 -4.45
C ARG A 135 -9.70 6.55 -3.54
N ILE A 136 -8.52 6.30 -4.09
CA ILE A 136 -7.35 5.82 -3.34
C ILE A 136 -6.90 6.87 -2.32
N GLY A 137 -6.81 8.13 -2.73
CA GLY A 137 -6.48 9.25 -1.84
C GLY A 137 -7.47 9.41 -0.69
N ARG A 138 -8.78 9.34 -0.95
CA ARG A 138 -9.81 9.36 0.11
C ARG A 138 -9.70 8.17 1.06
N TYR A 139 -9.47 6.97 0.55
CA TYR A 139 -9.27 5.77 1.38
C TYR A 139 -8.06 5.92 2.31
N LEU A 140 -6.93 6.39 1.78
CA LEU A 140 -5.73 6.66 2.59
C LEU A 140 -5.94 7.83 3.56
N ARG A 141 -6.77 8.82 3.19
CA ARG A 141 -7.10 9.94 4.07
C ARG A 141 -7.93 9.51 5.28
N GLN A 142 -8.92 8.64 5.08
CA GLN A 142 -9.69 8.05 6.18
C GLN A 142 -8.76 7.32 7.16
N GLY A 143 -7.81 6.53 6.64
CA GLY A 143 -6.80 5.88 7.47
C GLY A 143 -5.85 6.86 8.18
N TYR A 144 -5.61 8.05 7.61
CA TYR A 144 -4.88 9.13 8.27
C TYR A 144 -5.66 9.74 9.44
N ASP A 145 -6.96 9.94 9.28
CA ASP A 145 -7.82 10.52 10.31
C ASP A 145 -7.96 9.55 11.51
N GLU A 146 -7.96 8.24 11.24
CA GLU A 146 -7.99 7.15 12.25
C GLU A 146 -6.59 6.68 12.70
N ALA A 147 -5.52 7.34 12.26
CA ALA A 147 -4.17 6.84 12.45
C ALA A 147 -3.81 6.67 13.93
N VAL A 148 -3.39 5.47 14.31
CA VAL A 148 -3.03 5.14 15.69
C VAL A 148 -1.60 5.59 15.98
N LYS A 149 -1.44 6.28 17.11
CA LYS A 149 -0.15 6.61 17.69
C LYS A 149 0.47 5.38 18.34
N PHE A 150 1.63 4.99 17.85
CA PHE A 150 2.50 3.99 18.46
C PHE A 150 3.54 4.67 19.34
N THR A 151 3.67 4.18 20.57
CA THR A 151 4.67 4.59 21.55
C THR A 151 5.70 3.48 21.71
N SER A 152 6.94 3.70 21.27
CA SER A 152 8.05 2.81 21.66
C SER A 152 8.48 3.21 23.07
N GLY A 153 8.36 2.29 24.03
CA GLY A 153 8.84 2.47 25.41
C GLY A 153 10.15 1.74 25.61
N TYR A 154 11.16 2.44 26.13
CA TYR A 154 12.34 1.82 26.73
C TYR A 154 12.05 1.51 28.19
N PHE A 155 12.27 0.27 28.64
CA PHE A 155 12.55 0.02 30.06
C PHE A 155 14.02 0.38 30.28
N CYS A 156 14.31 1.57 30.80
CA CYS A 156 15.59 1.79 31.47
C CYS A 156 15.52 1.08 32.82
N ALA A 157 16.15 -0.10 32.93
CA ALA A 157 16.42 -0.68 34.24
C ALA A 157 17.30 0.30 35.02
N ASN A 158 16.76 0.90 36.09
CA ASN A 158 17.42 1.74 37.11
C ASN A 158 17.41 3.29 36.96
N LEU A 159 16.37 3.92 36.41
CA LEU A 159 16.09 5.34 36.71
C LEU A 159 14.60 5.61 36.99
N PRO A 160 14.26 6.60 37.84
CA PRO A 160 12.88 6.93 38.18
C PRO A 160 12.12 7.35 36.92
N VAL A 161 11.07 6.56 36.64
CA VAL A 161 9.95 6.75 35.70
C VAL A 161 9.96 8.07 34.93
N THR A 162 10.79 8.17 33.90
CA THR A 162 10.66 9.19 32.85
C THR A 162 10.42 8.46 31.53
N LEU A 163 9.14 8.28 31.19
CA LEU A 163 8.69 7.71 29.92
C LEU A 163 9.06 8.67 28.79
N LEU A 164 10.22 8.47 28.16
CA LEU A 164 10.49 9.05 26.83
C LEU A 164 9.64 8.29 25.81
N SER A 165 8.38 8.72 25.68
CA SER A 165 7.37 8.16 24.79
C SER A 165 7.57 8.65 23.35
N ILE A 166 7.99 7.76 22.45
CA ILE A 166 8.23 8.15 21.05
C ILE A 166 7.03 7.86 20.18
N THR A 167 6.48 8.93 19.61
CA THR A 167 5.26 8.97 18.82
C THR A 167 5.53 8.60 17.38
N THR A 168 4.98 7.50 16.86
CA THR A 168 4.98 7.17 15.42
C THR A 168 3.57 6.79 14.96
N TYR A 169 3.17 7.03 13.71
CA TYR A 169 1.78 6.82 13.27
C TYR A 169 1.67 5.79 12.13
N SER A 170 0.70 4.86 12.26
CA SER A 170 0.27 3.96 11.19
C SER A 170 -1.01 4.50 10.55
N VAL A 171 -0.98 4.69 9.23
CA VAL A 171 -2.03 5.39 8.48
C VAL A 171 -3.11 4.45 7.94
N ILE A 172 -3.10 3.15 8.29
CA ILE A 172 -4.22 2.27 7.94
C ILE A 172 -4.58 1.34 9.09
N ASN A 173 -5.81 1.45 9.58
CA ASN A 173 -6.42 0.44 10.42
C ASN A 173 -6.76 -0.78 9.56
N SER A 174 -5.96 -1.82 9.68
CA SER A 174 -6.38 -3.18 9.32
C SER A 174 -6.01 -4.06 10.50
N SER A 175 -6.99 -4.78 11.01
CA SER A 175 -6.87 -5.71 12.13
C SER A 175 -5.68 -6.69 11.98
N GLU A 176 -5.25 -7.00 10.76
CA GLU A 176 -4.04 -7.80 10.46
C GLU A 176 -2.71 -7.02 10.56
N SER A 177 -2.72 -5.71 10.30
CA SER A 177 -1.49 -4.91 10.19
C SER A 177 -1.07 -4.27 11.51
N SER A 178 -2.03 -3.97 12.39
CA SER A 178 -1.77 -3.61 13.78
C SER A 178 -1.12 -4.77 14.53
N LEU A 179 -1.52 -6.01 14.24
CA LEU A 179 -0.85 -7.24 14.67
C LEU A 179 0.53 -7.41 14.05
N SER A 180 0.73 -7.11 12.77
CA SER A 180 2.06 -7.23 12.13
C SER A 180 3.08 -6.22 12.67
N VAL A 181 2.69 -4.95 12.91
CA VAL A 181 3.59 -3.95 13.51
C VAL A 181 3.78 -4.20 15.01
N LYS A 182 2.70 -4.52 15.75
CA LYS A 182 2.82 -4.95 17.15
C LYS A 182 3.71 -6.18 17.26
N SER A 183 3.52 -7.20 16.42
CA SER A 183 4.31 -8.43 16.43
C SER A 183 5.76 -8.17 16.05
N SER A 184 6.05 -7.41 15.00
CA SER A 184 7.43 -7.05 14.63
C SER A 184 8.14 -6.17 15.66
N VAL A 185 7.42 -5.38 16.47
CA VAL A 185 8.01 -4.59 17.56
C VAL A 185 8.07 -5.38 18.88
N LEU A 186 7.05 -6.19 19.21
CA LEU A 186 7.01 -7.10 20.37
C LEU A 186 8.06 -8.20 20.24
N SER A 187 8.30 -8.74 19.04
CA SER A 187 9.37 -9.71 18.77
C SER A 187 10.77 -9.12 18.88
N ILE A 188 10.88 -7.78 18.97
CA ILE A 188 12.14 -7.12 19.30
C ILE A 188 12.27 -6.99 20.83
N GLN A 189 11.17 -6.98 21.60
CA GLN A 189 11.16 -6.87 23.07
C GLN A 189 11.51 -8.16 23.83
N SER A 190 11.46 -9.33 23.17
CA SER A 190 11.86 -10.65 23.69
C SER A 190 13.27 -11.05 23.20
#